data_AF-A0A7C4YQ66-F1
#
_entry.id   AF-A0A7C4YQ66-F1
#
_cell.length_a   1.000
_cell.length_b   1.000
_cell.length_c   1.000
_cell.angle_alpha   90.00
_cell.angle_beta   90.00
_cell.angle_gamma   90.00
#
_symmetry.space_group_name_H-M   'P 1'
#
loop_
_entity.id
_entity.type
_entity.pdbx_description
1 polymer ?
#
loop_
_entity_poly.entity_id
_entity_poly.type
_entity_poly.pdbx_seq_one_letter_code
_entity_poly.pdbx_strand_id
1 'polypeptide(L)'
;MIRNSDELNVVRRQLWLAEDALATLRTEMQNHSPQQFQLFAEPHVEMIRRLRAEIDAYLGMPDDKQSAVAQGAGQGSVPELV
;
A
#
# COMPACT_ATOMS: atom_id res chain seq x y z
N MET A 1 -1.20 -11.70 -7.71
CA MET A 1 -2.59 -11.44 -8.14
C MET A 1 -3.47 -12.56 -7.62
N ILE A 2 -4.34 -12.23 -6.67
CA ILE A 2 -5.19 -13.15 -5.91
C ILE A 2 -6.39 -13.58 -6.77
N ARG A 3 -6.73 -14.87 -6.76
CA ARG A 3 -7.79 -15.46 -7.60
C ARG A 3 -8.96 -15.99 -6.78
N ASN A 4 -8.74 -16.31 -5.52
CA ASN A 4 -9.73 -16.94 -4.65
C ASN A 4 -9.47 -16.61 -3.17
N SER A 5 -10.40 -17.05 -2.31
CA SER A 5 -10.36 -16.78 -0.87
C SER A 5 -9.20 -17.49 -0.16
N ASP A 6 -8.74 -18.64 -0.63
CA ASP A 6 -7.57 -19.34 -0.07
C ASP A 6 -6.29 -18.55 -0.34
N GLU A 7 -6.10 -18.08 -1.57
CA GLU A 7 -5.00 -17.18 -1.94
C GLU A 7 -5.07 -15.86 -1.16
N LEU A 8 -6.27 -15.31 -0.92
CA LEU A 8 -6.43 -14.12 -0.07
C LEU A 8 -5.95 -14.39 1.36
N ASN A 9 -6.27 -15.54 1.94
CA ASN A 9 -5.82 -15.91 3.29
C ASN A 9 -4.29 -16.08 3.34
N VAL A 10 -3.69 -16.62 2.28
CA VAL A 10 -2.22 -16.71 2.16
C VAL A 10 -1.59 -15.33 2.12
N VAL A 11 -2.10 -14.43 1.28
CA VAL A 11 -1.57 -13.05 1.16
C VAL A 11 -1.77 -12.27 2.46
N ARG A 12 -2.90 -12.41 3.14
CA ARG A 12 -3.13 -11.82 4.48
C ARG A 12 -2.16 -12.34 5.53
N ARG A 13 -1.86 -13.64 5.52
CA ARG A 13 -0.86 -14.23 6.42
C ARG A 13 0.53 -13.68 6.11
N GLN A 14 0.90 -13.55 4.85
CA GLN A 14 2.17 -12.95 4.44
C GLN A 14 2.27 -11.50 4.88
N LEU A 15 1.18 -10.73 4.77
CA LEU A 15 1.12 -9.35 5.23
C LEU A 15 1.35 -9.26 6.74
N TRP A 16 0.65 -10.09 7.51
CA TRP A 16 0.84 -10.15 8.96
C TRP A 16 2.28 -10.47 9.36
N LEU A 17 2.90 -11.47 8.72
CA LEU A 17 4.31 -11.82 8.95
C LEU A 17 5.27 -10.67 8.62
N ALA A 18 5.01 -9.92 7.55
CA ALA A 18 5.82 -8.77 7.16
C ALA A 18 5.72 -7.64 8.18
N GLU A 19 4.51 -7.36 8.68
CA GLU A 19 4.24 -6.35 9.70
C GLU A 19 4.87 -6.73 11.05
N ASP A 20 4.78 -8.01 11.44
CA ASP A 20 5.39 -8.53 12.66
C ASP A 20 6.93 -8.48 12.62
N ALA A 21 7.53 -8.85 11.49
CA ALA A 21 8.97 -8.73 11.28
C ALA A 21 9.44 -7.26 11.39
N LEU A 22 8.68 -6.33 10.80
CA LEU A 22 8.98 -4.90 10.88
C LEU A 22 8.84 -4.37 12.32
N ALA A 23 7.84 -4.82 13.06
CA ALA A 23 7.65 -4.46 14.47
C ALA A 23 8.79 -4.98 15.36
N THR A 24 9.27 -6.20 15.07
CA THR A 24 10.42 -6.81 15.75
C THR A 24 11.70 -6.02 15.45
N LEU A 25 12.01 -5.76 14.18
CA LEU A 25 13.14 -4.93 13.76
C LEU A 25 13.12 -3.54 14.41
N ARG A 26 11.93 -2.95 14.52
CA ARG A 26 11.77 -1.66 15.19
C ARG A 26 12.16 -1.72 16.66
N THR A 27 11.70 -2.75 17.36
CA THR A 27 11.98 -2.94 18.79
C THR A 27 13.45 -3.21 19.04
N GLU A 28 14.07 -4.05 18.21
CA GLU A 28 15.46 -4.51 18.39
C GLU A 28 16.51 -3.54 17.85
N MET A 29 16.24 -2.84 16.74
CA MET A 29 17.27 -2.07 16.04
C MET A 29 17.06 -0.56 16.06
N GLN A 30 15.83 -0.06 16.15
CA GLN A 30 15.58 1.40 16.08
C GLN A 30 16.29 2.16 17.21
N ASN A 31 16.36 1.55 18.40
CA ASN A 31 16.97 2.15 19.58
C ASN A 31 18.52 2.12 19.55
N HIS A 32 19.11 1.20 18.77
CA HIS A 32 20.55 0.97 18.75
C HIS A 32 21.24 1.53 17.51
N SER A 33 20.63 1.37 16.34
CA SER A 33 21.21 1.74 15.04
C SER A 33 20.12 2.19 14.07
N PRO A 34 19.63 3.44 14.15
CA PRO A 34 18.53 3.93 13.31
C PRO A 34 18.83 3.86 11.80
N GLN A 35 20.09 4.03 11.40
CA GLN A 35 20.51 3.88 10.00
C GLN A 35 20.43 2.43 9.49
N GLN A 36 20.82 1.46 10.33
CA GLN A 36 20.69 0.05 10.00
C GLN A 36 19.22 -0.37 9.98
N PHE A 37 18.44 0.08 10.98
CA PHE A 37 17.00 -0.13 10.98
C PHE A 37 16.35 0.32 9.68
N GLN A 38 16.69 1.52 9.17
CA GLN A 38 16.14 2.02 7.92
C GLN A 38 16.47 1.13 6.71
N LEU A 39 17.72 0.64 6.63
CA LEU A 39 18.17 -0.28 5.58
C LEU A 39 17.42 -1.62 5.60
N PHE A 40 17.17 -2.17 6.80
CA PHE A 40 16.46 -3.45 6.95
C PHE A 40 14.93 -3.30 6.88
N ALA A 41 14.39 -2.14 7.27
CA ALA A 41 12.96 -1.86 7.23
C ALA A 41 12.44 -1.62 5.80
N GLU A 42 13.24 -1.01 4.93
CA GLU A 42 12.86 -0.67 3.56
C GLU A 42 12.27 -1.84 2.75
N PRO A 43 12.90 -3.03 2.67
CA PRO A 43 12.32 -4.16 1.95
C PRO A 43 11.02 -4.66 2.56
N HIS A 44 10.86 -4.58 3.89
CA HIS A 44 9.61 -4.97 4.55
C HIS A 44 8.47 -3.99 4.28
N VAL A 45 8.76 -2.68 4.27
CA VAL A 45 7.76 -1.66 3.93
C VAL A 45 7.28 -1.82 2.49
N GLU A 46 8.19 -2.11 1.56
CA GLU A 46 7.82 -2.35 0.16
C GLU A 46 6.99 -3.63 0.00
N MET A 47 7.36 -4.70 0.70
CA MET A 47 6.58 -5.93 0.72
C MET A 47 5.16 -5.70 1.28
N ILE A 48 5.02 -4.97 2.39
CA ILE A 48 3.73 -4.61 2.98
C ILE A 48 2.87 -3.83 1.98
N ARG A 49 3.44 -2.81 1.32
CA ARG A 49 2.74 -2.00 0.31
C ARG A 49 2.23 -2.86 -0.83
N ARG A 50 3.08 -3.72 -1.39
CA ARG A 50 2.72 -4.63 -2.47
C ARG A 50 1.59 -5.58 -2.05
N LEU A 51 1.70 -6.22 -0.88
CA LEU A 51 0.69 -7.16 -0.40
C LEU A 51 -0.65 -6.49 -0.15
N ARG A 52 -0.66 -5.25 0.37
CA ARG A 52 -1.89 -4.45 0.51
C ARG A 52 -2.50 -4.12 -0.86
N ALA A 53 -1.70 -3.67 -1.82
CA ALA A 53 -2.19 -3.42 -3.17
C ALA A 53 -2.77 -4.68 -3.84
N GLU A 54 -2.19 -5.87 -3.60
CA GLU A 54 -2.75 -7.13 -4.09
C GLU A 54 -4.09 -7.49 -3.42
N ILE A 55 -4.26 -7.18 -2.13
CA ILE A 55 -5.53 -7.35 -1.40
C ILE A 55 -6.57 -6.35 -1.89
N ASP A 56 -6.21 -5.08 -2.02
CA ASP A 56 -7.10 -4.00 -2.44
C ASP A 56 -7.60 -4.24 -3.86
N ALA A 57 -6.71 -4.66 -4.77
CA ALA A 57 -7.07 -5.07 -6.13
C ALA A 57 -8.05 -6.25 -6.16
N TYR A 58 -7.91 -7.22 -5.24
CA TYR A 58 -8.85 -8.34 -5.12
C TYR A 58 -10.21 -7.92 -4.56
N LEU A 59 -10.22 -7.01 -3.58
CA LEU A 59 -11.44 -6.51 -2.95
C LEU A 59 -12.16 -5.46 -3.81
N GLY A 60 -11.56 -5.03 -4.92
CA GLY A 60 -12.11 -3.98 -5.76
C GLY A 60 -12.05 -2.59 -5.13
N MET A 61 -11.16 -2.39 -4.14
CA MET A 61 -10.88 -1.06 -3.58
C MET A 61 -9.80 -0.42 -4.44
N PRO A 62 -10.10 0.64 -5.21
CA PRO A 62 -9.07 1.35 -5.95
C PRO A 62 -8.14 2.05 -4.96
N ASP A 63 -6.83 1.88 -5.17
CA ASP A 63 -5.77 2.58 -4.46
C ASP A 63 -6.10 4.09 -4.47
N ASP A 64 -6.36 4.68 -3.30
CA ASP A 64 -6.91 6.04 -3.13
C ASP A 64 -6.11 7.16 -3.83
N LYS A 65 -4.91 6.84 -4.34
CA LYS A 65 -4.11 7.76 -5.15
C LYS A 65 -4.74 8.10 -6.51
N GLN A 66 -5.64 7.27 -7.04
CA GLN A 66 -6.27 7.55 -8.35
C GLN A 66 -7.56 8.37 -8.24
N SER A 67 -8.17 8.45 -7.05
CA SER A 67 -9.39 9.23 -6.81
C SER A 67 -9.13 10.74 -6.72
N ALA A 68 -7.90 11.18 -6.44
CA ALA A 68 -7.55 12.60 -6.31
C ALA A 68 -7.39 13.35 -7.66
N VAL A 69 -7.25 12.64 -8.78
CA VAL A 69 -7.03 13.25 -10.12
C VAL A 69 -8.30 13.41 -10.95
N ALA A 70 -9.43 12.82 -10.53
CA ALA A 70 -10.67 12.85 -11.32
C ALA A 70 -11.62 14.03 -11.00
N GLN A 71 -11.35 14.84 -9.97
CA GLN A 71 -12.20 15.99 -9.59
C GLN A 71 -11.74 17.35 -10.16
N GLY A 72 -10.76 17.39 -11.06
CA GLY A 72 -10.21 18.63 -11.62
C GLY A 72 -10.70 19.04 -13.02
N ALA A 73 -11.52 18.23 -13.70
CA ALA A 73 -11.89 18.48 -15.10
C ALA A 73 -13.41 18.54 -15.26
N GLY A 74 -14.02 19.68 -14.90
CA GLY A 74 -15.48 19.76 -14.89
C GLY A 74 -16.14 21.13 -14.79
N GLN A 75 -15.51 22.23 -15.22
CA GLN A 75 -16.21 23.46 -15.64
C GLN A 75 -15.41 24.03 -16.81
N GLY A 76 -15.70 23.70 -18.07
CA GLY A 76 -17.02 23.80 -18.69
C GLY A 76 -17.15 25.20 -19.29
N SER A 77 -16.35 25.46 -20.31
CA SER A 77 -16.52 26.58 -21.24
C SER A 77 -17.97 26.62 -21.72
N VAL A 78 -18.63 27.76 -21.58
CA VAL A 78 -19.86 28.07 -22.33
C VAL A 78 -19.48 29.08 -23.42
N PRO A 79 -19.90 28.86 -24.68
CA PRO A 79 -19.45 29.63 -25.83
C PRO A 79 -20.29 30.90 -26.06
N GLU A 80 -19.64 31.86 -26.70
CA GLU A 80 -20.10 32.78 -27.77
C GLU A 80 -21.59 33.18 -27.89
N LEU A 81 -21.79 34.47 -28.18
CA LEU A 81 -22.76 35.15 -29.07
C LEU A 81 -23.80 36.12 -28.50
N VAL A 82 -23.73 37.33 -29.09
CA VAL A 82 -24.61 38.52 -29.16
C VAL A 82 -24.48 39.57 -28.05
#